data_AF-A0A3D3ZLR5-F1
#
_entry.id   AF-A0A3D3ZLR5-F1
#
_cell.length_a   1.000
_cell.length_b   1.000
_cell.length_c   1.000
_cell.angle_alpha   90.00
_cell.angle_beta   90.00
_cell.angle_gamma   90.00
#
_symmetry.space_group_name_H-M   'P 1'
#
loop_
_entity.id
_entity.type
_entity.pdbx_description
1 polymer ?
#
loop_
_entity_poly.entity_id
_entity_poly.type
_entity_poly.pdbx_seq_one_letter_code
_entity_poly.pdbx_strand_id
1 'polypeptide(L)'
;MNWRDINRRYEAGVWAVPLALFPSFLLSAAFGQPSCIEPIIEIVYAYTPVSFANVVLNLFGPFARPLALVGAIALIMPLGGLLGIGAPPLFDPKLHFREGLRWVSETAAAIGFGICLGSAAATSVSAVAAVLAGILFSPMLLWTRTWRRSKARIAGRRKVIGALLGTPLVTIGILTLSTYEVWSTLAVQVFSLGNKVHRIFPFTSPRSRQPGFPIAGLEPEVTPIPLFYVNSKNTTEPLQLAENWTLRITGLVHDPVTLPYSQLLALPRTDLYATLRCVDNPIDGHLMSTALWSGVRISTLLSLVKPLANANTIVFHAADQ
;
A
#
# COMPACT_ATOMS: atom_id res chain seq x y z
N MET A 1 37.82 -0.23 -15.12
CA MET A 1 36.62 -0.96 -15.59
C MET A 1 36.17 -0.32 -16.90
N ASN A 2 35.91 -1.07 -17.97
CA ASN A 2 35.45 -0.50 -19.25
C ASN A 2 33.96 -0.11 -19.14
N TRP A 3 33.51 0.92 -19.87
CA TRP A 3 32.12 1.39 -19.93
C TRP A 3 31.10 0.26 -20.13
N ARG A 4 31.42 -0.71 -21.01
CA ARG A 4 30.55 -1.87 -21.26
C ARG A 4 30.34 -2.75 -20.01
N ASP A 5 31.36 -2.88 -19.17
CA ASP A 5 31.26 -3.67 -17.93
C ASP A 5 30.52 -2.90 -16.84
N ILE A 6 30.74 -1.58 -16.75
CA ILE A 6 29.95 -0.69 -15.87
C ILE A 6 28.47 -0.76 -16.23
N ASN A 7 28.11 -0.56 -17.50
CA ASN A 7 26.73 -0.57 -17.94
C ASN A 7 26.04 -1.91 -17.66
N ARG A 8 26.74 -3.02 -17.92
CA ARG A 8 26.20 -4.36 -17.65
C ARG A 8 25.94 -4.60 -16.16
N ARG A 9 26.83 -4.13 -15.29
CA ARG A 9 26.68 -4.25 -13.83
C ARG A 9 25.54 -3.39 -13.30
N TYR A 10 25.43 -2.17 -13.80
CA TYR A 10 24.33 -1.26 -13.51
C TYR A 10 22.98 -1.88 -13.89
N GLU A 11 22.84 -2.34 -15.15
CA GLU A 11 21.60 -2.96 -15.62
C GLU A 11 21.21 -4.19 -14.79
N ALA A 12 22.16 -5.01 -14.34
CA ALA A 12 21.86 -6.15 -13.47
C ALA A 12 21.31 -5.70 -12.11
N GLY A 13 21.89 -4.66 -11.51
CA GLY A 13 21.40 -4.05 -10.28
C GLY A 13 20.00 -3.45 -10.41
N VAL A 14 19.74 -2.75 -11.51
CA VAL A 14 18.43 -2.18 -11.83
C VAL A 14 17.34 -3.26 -11.83
N TRP A 15 17.59 -4.42 -12.47
CA TRP A 15 16.61 -5.51 -12.55
C TRP A 15 16.53 -6.37 -11.30
N ALA A 16 17.55 -6.35 -10.43
CA ALA A 16 17.51 -7.05 -9.16
C ALA A 16 16.48 -6.45 -8.19
N VAL A 17 16.22 -5.13 -8.28
CA VAL A 17 15.25 -4.42 -7.44
C VAL A 17 13.83 -5.00 -7.52
N PRO A 18 13.14 -5.02 -8.68
CA PRO A 18 11.77 -5.55 -8.75
C PRO A 18 11.70 -7.04 -8.38
N LEU A 19 12.75 -7.81 -8.66
CA LEU A 19 12.82 -9.23 -8.29
C LEU A 19 12.95 -9.44 -6.78
N ALA A 20 13.70 -8.58 -6.09
CA ALA A 20 13.85 -8.62 -4.65
C ALA A 20 12.59 -8.12 -3.92
N LEU A 21 11.88 -7.15 -4.51
CA LEU A 21 10.63 -6.63 -3.96
C LEU A 21 9.47 -7.63 -4.10
N PHE A 22 9.44 -8.45 -5.15
CA PHE A 22 8.30 -9.32 -5.43
C PHE A 22 7.89 -10.23 -4.24
N PRO A 23 8.80 -10.99 -3.59
CA PRO A 23 8.43 -11.80 -2.42
C PRO A 23 8.00 -10.96 -1.22
N SER A 24 8.58 -9.78 -1.03
CA SER A 24 8.21 -8.86 0.04
C SER A 24 6.80 -8.29 -0.15
N PHE A 25 6.40 -8.03 -1.40
CA PHE A 25 5.03 -7.62 -1.72
C PHE A 25 4.04 -8.76 -1.49
N LEU A 26 4.38 -10.00 -1.89
CA LEU A 26 3.53 -11.16 -1.57
C LEU A 26 3.37 -11.33 -0.06
N LEU A 27 4.43 -11.10 0.73
CA LEU A 27 4.35 -11.11 2.18
C LEU A 27 3.37 -10.06 2.69
N SER A 28 3.52 -8.78 2.33
CA SER A 28 2.58 -7.74 2.77
C SER A 28 1.14 -8.01 2.32
N ALA A 29 0.94 -8.44 1.07
CA ALA A 29 -0.39 -8.78 0.54
C ALA A 29 -1.03 -9.95 1.30
N ALA A 30 -0.26 -10.99 1.61
CA ALA A 30 -0.72 -12.16 2.36
C ALA A 30 -1.14 -11.84 3.81
N PHE A 31 -0.82 -10.66 4.33
CA PHE A 31 -1.29 -10.21 5.65
C PHE A 31 -2.24 -9.00 5.57
N GLY A 32 -2.66 -8.60 4.35
CA GLY A 32 -3.49 -7.41 4.15
C GLY A 32 -2.82 -6.12 4.65
N GLN A 33 -1.50 -6.00 4.48
CA GLN A 33 -0.70 -4.90 5.00
C GLN A 33 -0.25 -3.94 3.88
N PRO A 34 0.19 -2.72 4.20
CA PRO A 34 0.78 -1.81 3.23
C PRO A 34 2.04 -2.39 2.58
N SER A 35 2.36 -1.89 1.38
CA SER A 35 3.55 -2.34 0.66
C SER A 35 4.83 -1.99 1.42
N CYS A 36 5.91 -2.74 1.20
CA CYS A 36 7.20 -2.43 1.84
C CYS A 36 7.82 -1.10 1.36
N ILE A 37 7.31 -0.53 0.26
CA ILE A 37 7.78 0.74 -0.31
C ILE A 37 6.79 1.89 -0.10
N GLU A 38 5.72 1.68 0.68
CA GLU A 38 4.75 2.72 1.03
C GLU A 38 5.42 4.02 1.51
N PRO A 39 6.47 3.98 2.36
CA PRO A 39 7.11 5.22 2.81
C PRO A 39 7.70 6.06 1.66
N ILE A 40 8.10 5.43 0.55
CA ILE A 40 8.59 6.14 -0.63
C ILE A 40 7.43 6.79 -1.39
N ILE A 41 6.29 6.10 -1.47
CA ILE A 41 5.07 6.62 -2.09
C ILE A 41 4.57 7.84 -1.31
N GLU A 42 4.54 7.75 0.03
CA GLU A 42 4.15 8.85 0.92
C GLU A 42 5.04 10.08 0.75
N ILE A 43 6.36 9.89 0.61
CA ILE A 43 7.29 10.99 0.29
C ILE A 43 6.93 11.62 -1.06
N VAL A 44 6.70 10.80 -2.09
CA VAL A 44 6.31 11.30 -3.41
C VAL A 44 5.02 12.12 -3.30
N TYR A 45 4.01 11.62 -2.59
CA TYR A 45 2.75 12.33 -2.39
C TYR A 45 2.93 13.64 -1.61
N ALA A 46 3.71 13.63 -0.53
CA ALA A 46 3.96 14.82 0.29
C ALA A 46 4.62 15.96 -0.50
N TYR A 47 5.47 15.64 -1.47
CA TYR A 47 6.15 16.64 -2.31
C TYR A 47 5.45 16.91 -3.65
N THR A 48 4.41 16.16 -4.00
CA THR A 48 3.68 16.36 -5.25
C THR A 48 2.77 17.59 -5.15
N PRO A 49 2.92 18.61 -6.01
CA PRO A 49 2.02 19.75 -6.01
C PRO A 49 0.59 19.32 -6.30
N VAL A 50 -0.38 19.87 -5.55
CA VAL A 50 -1.80 19.53 -5.67
C VAL A 50 -2.33 19.69 -7.10
N SER A 51 -1.86 20.72 -7.82
CA SER A 51 -2.24 20.94 -9.23
C SER A 51 -1.82 19.78 -10.14
N PHE A 52 -0.65 19.19 -9.90
CA PHE A 52 -0.16 18.04 -10.65
C PHE A 52 -0.89 16.76 -10.23
N ALA A 53 -1.10 16.56 -8.92
CA ALA A 53 -1.87 15.42 -8.42
C ALA A 53 -3.26 15.37 -9.04
N ASN A 54 -3.97 16.51 -9.11
CA ASN A 54 -5.30 16.60 -9.71
C ASN A 54 -5.29 16.27 -11.20
N VAL A 55 -4.26 16.66 -11.94
CA VAL A 55 -4.11 16.29 -13.36
C VAL A 55 -3.95 14.77 -13.50
N VAL A 56 -3.09 14.16 -12.69
CA VAL A 56 -2.88 12.70 -12.69
C VAL A 56 -4.16 11.97 -12.31
N LEU A 57 -4.87 12.43 -11.26
CA LEU A 57 -6.13 11.83 -10.82
C LEU A 57 -7.22 11.94 -11.89
N ASN A 58 -7.36 13.09 -12.54
CA ASN A 58 -8.36 13.28 -13.60
C ASN A 58 -8.06 12.48 -14.87
N LEU A 59 -6.77 12.30 -15.22
CA LEU A 59 -6.36 11.54 -16.41
C LEU A 59 -6.42 10.03 -16.19
N PHE A 60 -5.94 9.55 -15.05
CA PHE A 60 -5.72 8.13 -14.80
C PHE A 60 -6.74 7.51 -13.86
N GLY A 61 -7.49 8.31 -13.10
CA GLY A 61 -8.55 7.87 -12.21
C GLY A 61 -8.10 6.69 -11.32
N PRO A 62 -8.75 5.52 -11.41
CA PRO A 62 -8.37 4.32 -10.65
C PRO A 62 -6.92 3.86 -10.87
N PHE A 63 -6.30 4.17 -12.02
CA PHE A 63 -4.93 3.76 -12.33
C PHE A 63 -3.86 4.67 -11.73
N ALA A 64 -4.23 5.81 -11.14
CA ALA A 64 -3.27 6.75 -10.54
C ALA A 64 -2.41 6.07 -9.47
N ARG A 65 -2.98 5.15 -8.67
CA ARG A 65 -2.26 4.45 -7.60
C ARG A 65 -1.32 3.36 -8.10
N PRO A 66 -1.72 2.42 -8.97
CA PRO A 66 -0.78 1.53 -9.65
C PRO A 66 0.40 2.26 -10.31
N LEU A 67 0.14 3.43 -10.91
CA LEU A 67 1.18 4.25 -11.52
C LEU A 67 2.15 4.83 -10.49
N ALA A 68 1.66 5.30 -9.34
CA ALA A 68 2.49 5.78 -8.25
C ALA A 68 3.41 4.67 -7.71
N LEU A 69 2.90 3.45 -7.59
CA LEU A 69 3.67 2.29 -7.15
C LEU A 69 4.79 1.92 -8.15
N VAL A 70 4.48 1.92 -9.45
CA VAL A 70 5.48 1.73 -10.51
C VAL A 70 6.53 2.86 -10.47
N GLY A 71 6.10 4.10 -10.24
CA GLY A 71 6.98 5.24 -10.05
C GLY A 71 7.93 5.07 -8.87
N ALA A 72 7.42 4.61 -7.72
CA ALA A 72 8.24 4.34 -6.53
C ALA A 72 9.29 3.25 -6.79
N ILE A 73 8.93 2.16 -7.48
CA ILE A 73 9.91 1.14 -7.90
C ILE A 73 10.97 1.75 -8.81
N ALA A 74 10.55 2.56 -9.79
CA ALA A 74 11.45 3.23 -10.71
C ALA A 74 12.42 4.19 -10.02
N LEU A 75 12.05 4.79 -8.89
CA LEU A 75 12.93 5.63 -8.06
C LEU A 75 14.00 4.81 -7.32
N ILE A 76 13.72 3.57 -6.95
CA ILE A 76 14.66 2.67 -6.25
C ILE A 76 15.63 2.00 -7.24
N MET A 77 15.18 1.72 -8.47
CA MET A 77 15.94 1.02 -9.50
C MET A 77 17.36 1.59 -9.75
N PRO A 78 17.58 2.92 -9.84
CA PRO A 78 18.92 3.50 -9.96
C PRO A 78 19.85 3.17 -8.79
N LEU A 79 19.34 3.15 -7.56
CA LEU A 79 20.12 2.77 -6.37
C LEU A 79 20.58 1.32 -6.46
N GLY A 80 19.69 0.42 -6.89
CA GLY A 80 20.04 -0.96 -7.19
C GLY A 80 21.12 -1.05 -8.28
N GLY A 81 21.03 -0.22 -9.32
CA GLY A 81 22.06 -0.12 -10.35
C GLY A 81 23.43 0.31 -9.79
N LEU A 82 23.48 1.31 -8.91
CA LEU A 82 24.71 1.76 -8.26
C LEU A 82 25.33 0.67 -7.38
N LEU A 83 24.51 -0.03 -6.57
CA LEU A 83 24.96 -1.22 -5.81
C LEU A 83 25.48 -2.32 -6.75
N GLY A 84 24.81 -2.52 -7.88
CA GLY A 84 25.22 -3.42 -8.95
C GLY A 84 26.60 -3.09 -9.52
N ILE A 85 26.98 -1.81 -9.66
CA ILE A 85 28.34 -1.41 -10.08
C ILE A 85 29.38 -1.76 -9.01
N GLY A 86 29.06 -1.51 -7.74
CA GLY A 86 29.94 -1.76 -6.59
C GLY A 86 30.19 -3.24 -6.30
N ALA A 87 29.22 -4.12 -6.61
CA ALA A 87 29.34 -5.55 -6.40
C ALA A 87 30.47 -6.16 -7.27
N PRO A 88 31.33 -7.02 -6.69
CA PRO A 88 32.49 -7.59 -7.37
C PRO A 88 32.07 -8.53 -8.52
N PRO A 89 32.96 -8.82 -9.49
CA PRO A 89 32.63 -9.67 -10.63
C PRO A 89 32.25 -11.11 -10.21
N LEU A 90 31.50 -11.79 -11.07
CA LEU A 90 30.90 -13.09 -10.79
C LEU A 90 31.92 -14.22 -11.05
N PHE A 91 32.33 -14.90 -9.96
CA PHE A 91 33.33 -15.97 -9.92
C PHE A 91 34.67 -15.56 -10.56
N ASP A 92 35.54 -14.92 -9.78
CA ASP A 92 36.98 -15.01 -10.00
C ASP A 92 37.48 -16.26 -9.25
N PRO A 93 38.06 -17.28 -9.93
CA PRO A 93 38.58 -18.49 -9.28
C PRO A 93 39.63 -18.20 -8.20
N LYS A 94 40.18 -16.98 -8.18
CA LYS A 94 41.05 -16.47 -7.13
C LYS A 94 40.22 -15.63 -6.17
N LEU A 95 39.39 -16.28 -5.35
CA LEU A 95 38.57 -15.60 -4.34
C LEU A 95 39.48 -14.90 -3.31
N HIS A 96 39.86 -13.66 -3.58
CA HIS A 96 40.64 -12.86 -2.65
C HIS A 96 39.71 -12.36 -1.52
N PHE A 97 40.20 -12.34 -0.28
CA PHE A 97 39.49 -11.82 0.90
C PHE A 97 38.77 -10.47 0.65
N ARG A 98 39.37 -9.61 -0.18
CA ARG A 98 38.83 -8.29 -0.55
C ARG A 98 37.53 -8.36 -1.37
N GLU A 99 37.29 -9.42 -2.13
CA GLU A 99 36.06 -9.60 -2.91
C GLU A 99 34.91 -10.10 -2.04
N GLY A 100 35.21 -10.98 -1.08
CA GLY A 100 34.25 -11.37 -0.04
C GLY A 100 33.78 -10.16 0.76
N LEU A 101 34.70 -9.29 1.17
CA LEU A 101 34.38 -8.06 1.89
C LEU A 101 33.48 -7.11 1.08
N ARG A 102 33.64 -7.07 -0.24
CA ARG A 102 32.80 -6.25 -1.12
C ARG A 102 31.37 -6.79 -1.24
N TRP A 103 31.20 -8.10 -1.36
CA TRP A 103 29.86 -8.72 -1.29
C TRP A 103 29.21 -8.45 0.06
N VAL A 104 29.96 -8.62 1.16
CA VAL A 104 29.45 -8.31 2.51
C VAL A 104 29.02 -6.84 2.62
N SER A 105 29.82 -5.90 2.10
CA SER A 105 29.48 -4.47 2.13
C SER A 105 28.23 -4.14 1.29
N GLU A 106 28.05 -4.83 0.16
CA GLU A 106 26.89 -4.64 -0.71
C GLU A 106 25.62 -5.20 -0.08
N THR A 107 25.68 -6.43 0.45
CA THR A 107 24.57 -7.04 1.18
C THR A 107 24.22 -6.21 2.41
N ALA A 108 25.22 -5.72 3.16
CA ALA A 108 24.99 -4.85 4.30
C ALA A 108 24.33 -3.52 3.90
N ALA A 109 24.71 -2.93 2.76
CA ALA A 109 24.08 -1.71 2.25
C ALA A 109 22.62 -1.96 1.83
N ALA A 110 22.34 -3.08 1.15
CA ALA A 110 20.98 -3.45 0.74
C ALA A 110 20.08 -3.74 1.96
N ILE A 111 20.57 -4.50 2.93
CA ILE A 111 19.87 -4.76 4.20
C ILE A 111 19.68 -3.45 4.98
N GLY A 112 20.72 -2.61 5.06
CA GLY A 112 20.65 -1.31 5.73
C GLY A 112 19.60 -0.39 5.12
N PHE A 113 19.47 -0.38 3.78
CA PHE A 113 18.39 0.32 3.09
C PHE A 113 17.02 -0.28 3.44
N GLY A 114 16.88 -1.61 3.45
CA GLY A 114 15.66 -2.29 3.89
C GLY A 114 15.28 -1.99 5.34
N ILE A 115 16.24 -1.88 6.25
CA ILE A 115 16.03 -1.48 7.65
C ILE A 115 15.60 -0.01 7.73
N CYS A 116 16.27 0.88 7.00
CA CYS A 116 15.91 2.29 6.95
C CYS A 116 14.47 2.48 6.46
N LEU A 117 14.11 1.80 5.35
CA LEU A 117 12.76 1.81 4.82
C LEU A 117 11.76 1.18 5.81
N GLY A 118 12.12 0.07 6.44
CA GLY A 118 11.32 -0.59 7.47
C GLY A 118 11.10 0.25 8.72
N SER A 119 12.03 1.15 9.07
CA SER A 119 11.89 2.06 10.21
C SER A 119 10.84 3.16 9.98
N ALA A 120 10.57 3.47 8.70
CA ALA A 120 9.50 4.36 8.29
C ALA A 120 8.21 3.59 7.95
N ALA A 121 8.20 2.26 8.06
CA ALA A 121 7.06 1.45 7.66
C ALA A 121 5.92 1.53 8.67
N ALA A 122 4.72 1.44 8.10
CA ALA A 122 3.44 1.45 8.78
C ALA A 122 3.29 0.44 9.92
N THR A 123 3.73 -0.79 9.64
CA THR A 123 3.43 -1.97 10.44
C THR A 123 4.67 -2.85 10.52
N SER A 124 4.71 -3.72 11.53
CA SER A 124 5.81 -4.66 11.72
C SER A 124 5.97 -5.61 10.53
N VAL A 125 4.87 -6.00 9.88
CA VAL A 125 4.90 -6.85 8.69
C VAL A 125 5.53 -6.12 7.51
N SER A 126 5.13 -4.87 7.24
CA SER A 126 5.74 -4.07 6.17
C SER A 126 7.21 -3.77 6.45
N ALA A 127 7.60 -3.61 7.73
CA ALA A 127 8.99 -3.47 8.13
C ALA A 127 9.81 -4.75 7.86
N VAL A 128 9.29 -5.92 8.23
CA VAL A 128 9.91 -7.22 7.93
C VAL A 128 10.00 -7.43 6.42
N ALA A 129 8.97 -7.08 5.66
CA ALA A 129 8.96 -7.15 4.20
C ALA A 129 10.04 -6.26 3.57
N ALA A 130 10.27 -5.06 4.10
CA ALA A 130 11.34 -4.16 3.64
C ALA A 130 12.74 -4.75 3.90
N VAL A 131 12.96 -5.33 5.09
CA VAL A 131 14.22 -6.02 5.40
C VAL A 131 14.42 -7.24 4.51
N LEU A 132 13.36 -8.02 4.26
CA LEU A 132 13.37 -9.16 3.35
C LEU A 132 13.78 -8.74 1.93
N ALA A 133 13.29 -7.59 1.44
CA ALA A 133 13.68 -7.08 0.13
C ALA A 133 15.19 -6.76 0.08
N GLY A 134 15.73 -6.17 1.16
CA GLY A 134 17.17 -5.92 1.31
C GLY A 134 17.99 -7.22 1.31
N ILE A 135 17.54 -8.26 2.01
CA ILE A 135 18.18 -9.58 2.05
C ILE A 135 18.16 -10.25 0.67
N LEU A 136 17.04 -10.14 -0.05
CA LEU A 136 16.84 -10.77 -1.35
C LEU A 136 17.57 -10.05 -2.49
N PHE A 137 18.03 -8.81 -2.30
CA PHE A 137 18.69 -8.05 -3.34
C PHE A 137 19.97 -8.72 -3.85
N SER A 138 20.91 -9.08 -2.98
CA SER A 138 22.18 -9.73 -3.38
C SER A 138 22.00 -11.06 -4.14
N PRO A 139 21.13 -12.01 -3.71
CA PRO A 139 20.88 -13.22 -4.50
C PRO A 139 20.18 -12.92 -5.84
N MET A 140 19.27 -11.94 -5.89
CA MET A 140 18.65 -11.53 -7.16
C MET A 140 19.66 -10.81 -8.08
N LEU A 141 20.63 -10.08 -7.53
CA LEU A 141 21.73 -9.48 -8.27
C LEU A 141 22.66 -10.55 -8.87
N LEU A 142 22.98 -11.60 -8.12
CA LEU A 142 23.73 -12.75 -8.63
C LEU A 142 22.97 -13.46 -9.75
N TRP A 143 21.66 -13.65 -9.57
CA TRP A 143 20.81 -14.31 -10.56
C TRP A 143 20.69 -13.49 -11.86
N THR A 144 20.44 -12.19 -11.78
CA THR A 144 20.38 -11.30 -12.97
C THR A 144 21.71 -11.26 -13.72
N ARG A 145 22.85 -11.32 -13.02
CA ARG A 145 24.18 -11.35 -13.63
C ARG A 145 24.51 -12.68 -14.32
N THR A 146 24.10 -13.82 -13.75
CA THR A 146 24.31 -15.16 -14.35
C THR A 146 23.37 -15.39 -15.54
N TRP A 147 22.10 -15.03 -15.41
CA TRP A 147 21.09 -15.19 -16.45
C TRP A 147 21.45 -14.47 -17.76
N ARG A 148 22.06 -13.28 -17.67
CA ARG A 148 22.51 -12.53 -18.86
C ARG A 148 23.71 -13.15 -19.58
N ARG A 149 24.57 -13.91 -18.89
CA ARG A 149 25.67 -14.67 -19.56
C ARG A 149 25.08 -15.73 -20.51
N SER A 150 23.97 -16.36 -20.13
CA SER A 150 23.32 -17.41 -20.92
C SER A 150 22.71 -16.89 -22.24
N LYS A 151 22.12 -15.68 -22.25
CA LYS A 151 21.55 -15.07 -23.48
C LYS A 151 22.62 -14.52 -24.44
N ALA A 152 23.76 -14.03 -23.94
CA ALA A 152 24.86 -13.53 -24.77
C ALA A 152 25.51 -14.62 -25.65
N ARG A 153 25.35 -15.89 -25.28
CA ARG A 153 25.85 -17.04 -26.04
C ARG A 153 24.91 -17.48 -27.18
N ILE A 154 23.67 -16.95 -27.25
CA ILE A 154 22.58 -17.55 -28.05
C ILE A 154 21.95 -16.60 -29.10
N ALA A 155 22.11 -15.26 -29.07
CA ALA A 155 21.30 -14.40 -29.97
C ALA A 155 22.06 -13.29 -30.73
N GLY A 156 21.84 -13.26 -32.05
CA GLY A 156 22.24 -12.19 -32.97
C GLY A 156 21.41 -10.90 -32.88
N ARG A 157 21.90 -9.87 -33.60
CA ARG A 157 21.63 -8.42 -33.51
C ARG A 157 20.17 -7.93 -33.49
N ARG A 158 19.15 -8.75 -33.83
CA ARG A 158 17.74 -8.32 -33.93
C ARG A 158 16.85 -8.67 -32.72
N LYS A 159 17.35 -9.38 -31.70
CA LYS A 159 16.57 -9.75 -30.50
C LYS A 159 16.96 -8.98 -29.23
N VAL A 160 17.64 -7.85 -29.35
CA VAL A 160 18.00 -6.98 -28.20
C VAL A 160 16.75 -6.27 -27.65
N ILE A 161 15.81 -5.86 -28.51
CA ILE A 161 14.52 -5.27 -28.10
C ILE A 161 13.62 -6.36 -27.45
N GLY A 162 13.64 -7.59 -27.97
CA GLY A 162 12.99 -8.75 -27.34
C GLY A 162 13.66 -9.23 -26.05
N ALA A 163 14.87 -8.78 -25.73
CA ALA A 163 15.54 -9.07 -24.46
C ALA A 163 15.27 -8.01 -23.37
N LEU A 164 14.88 -6.79 -23.78
CA LEU A 164 14.42 -5.72 -22.88
C LEU A 164 12.96 -5.93 -22.43
N LEU A 165 12.11 -6.52 -23.29
CA LEU A 165 10.73 -6.92 -22.98
C LEU A 165 10.57 -8.41 -22.58
N GLY A 166 11.63 -9.23 -22.70
CA GLY A 166 11.53 -10.69 -22.67
C GLY A 166 12.04 -11.36 -21.40
N THR A 167 11.45 -11.01 -20.25
CA THR A 167 11.40 -11.93 -19.11
C THR A 167 9.97 -12.02 -18.61
N PRO A 168 9.30 -13.18 -18.76
CA PRO A 168 8.00 -13.39 -18.15
C PRO A 168 8.05 -13.02 -16.67
N LEU A 169 9.08 -13.41 -15.90
CA LEU A 169 9.16 -13.12 -14.45
C LEU A 169 9.33 -11.65 -14.05
N VAL A 170 9.99 -10.83 -14.87
CA VAL A 170 10.19 -9.40 -14.57
C VAL A 170 8.96 -8.61 -15.01
N THR A 171 8.41 -8.93 -16.17
CA THR A 171 7.16 -8.33 -16.66
C THR A 171 5.98 -8.78 -15.80
N ILE A 172 5.91 -10.06 -15.42
CA ILE A 172 4.96 -10.61 -14.44
C ILE A 172 5.22 -9.97 -13.08
N GLY A 173 6.46 -9.83 -12.63
CA GLY A 173 6.78 -9.14 -11.38
C GLY A 173 6.24 -7.71 -11.37
N ILE A 174 6.57 -6.90 -12.38
CA ILE A 174 6.07 -5.52 -12.53
C ILE A 174 4.54 -5.48 -12.69
N LEU A 175 3.95 -6.40 -13.45
CA LEU A 175 2.50 -6.49 -13.62
C LEU A 175 1.80 -6.91 -12.31
N THR A 176 2.35 -7.87 -11.58
CA THR A 176 1.80 -8.36 -10.30
C THR A 176 1.95 -7.29 -9.22
N LEU A 177 3.07 -6.57 -9.22
CA LEU A 177 3.30 -5.38 -8.39
C LEU A 177 2.29 -4.28 -8.78
N SER A 178 2.04 -4.02 -10.07
CA SER A 178 1.03 -3.04 -10.52
C SER A 178 -0.40 -3.43 -10.18
N THR A 179 -0.67 -4.71 -9.91
CA THR A 179 -1.97 -5.21 -9.43
C THR A 179 -1.96 -5.52 -7.93
N TYR A 180 -1.00 -4.98 -7.16
CA TYR A 180 -0.89 -5.23 -5.72
C TYR A 180 -2.20 -4.98 -4.97
N GLU A 181 -2.92 -3.90 -5.33
CA GLU A 181 -4.22 -3.56 -4.74
C GLU A 181 -5.28 -4.64 -5.02
N VAL A 182 -5.24 -5.26 -6.20
CA VAL A 182 -6.14 -6.37 -6.54
C VAL A 182 -5.78 -7.60 -5.71
N TRP A 183 -4.49 -7.90 -5.55
CA TRP A 183 -4.03 -9.03 -4.74
C TRP A 183 -4.28 -8.82 -3.24
N SER A 184 -4.11 -7.61 -2.71
CA SER A 184 -4.41 -7.30 -1.31
C SER A 184 -5.91 -7.34 -1.06
N THR A 185 -6.74 -6.85 -1.99
CA THR A 185 -8.20 -6.96 -1.91
C THR A 185 -8.65 -8.42 -1.99
N LEU A 186 -8.11 -9.21 -2.91
CA LEU A 186 -8.39 -10.64 -3.00
C LEU A 186 -7.91 -11.40 -1.76
N ALA A 187 -6.73 -11.07 -1.22
CA ALA A 187 -6.24 -11.66 0.02
C ALA A 187 -7.18 -11.33 1.18
N VAL A 188 -7.56 -10.06 1.36
CA VAL A 188 -8.56 -9.65 2.36
C VAL A 188 -9.87 -10.39 2.17
N GLN A 189 -10.37 -10.51 0.93
CA GLN A 189 -11.57 -11.28 0.63
C GLN A 189 -11.40 -12.75 1.02
N VAL A 190 -10.30 -13.41 0.65
CA VAL A 190 -9.99 -14.81 0.98
C VAL A 190 -9.85 -15.03 2.48
N PHE A 191 -9.11 -14.16 3.20
CA PHE A 191 -9.04 -14.19 4.66
C PHE A 191 -10.39 -13.90 5.32
N SER A 192 -11.24 -13.11 4.67
CA SER A 192 -12.61 -12.85 5.11
C SER A 192 -13.61 -13.95 4.73
N LEU A 193 -13.26 -14.92 3.86
CA LEU A 193 -14.16 -16.03 3.49
C LEU A 193 -14.52 -16.90 4.70
N GLY A 194 -13.67 -16.92 5.74
CA GLY A 194 -13.96 -17.54 7.03
C GLY A 194 -14.71 -16.63 8.01
N ASN A 195 -14.72 -15.32 7.76
CA ASN A 195 -15.40 -14.34 8.61
C ASN A 195 -16.87 -14.25 8.22
N LYS A 196 -17.71 -14.90 9.03
CA LYS A 196 -19.15 -14.64 8.99
C LYS A 196 -19.38 -13.18 9.34
N VAL A 197 -20.13 -12.45 8.51
CA VAL A 197 -20.68 -11.14 8.87
C VAL A 197 -21.53 -11.33 10.12
N HIS A 198 -20.97 -10.99 11.27
CA HIS A 198 -21.70 -11.01 12.52
C HIS A 198 -22.62 -9.81 12.53
N ARG A 199 -23.93 -10.06 12.49
CA ARG A 199 -24.91 -9.02 12.79
C ARG A 199 -24.88 -8.79 14.28
N ILE A 200 -24.21 -7.73 14.68
CA ILE A 200 -23.96 -7.41 16.09
C ILE A 200 -25.24 -6.93 16.79
N PHE A 201 -26.22 -6.49 16.01
CA PHE A 201 -27.56 -6.16 16.44
C PHE A 201 -28.57 -6.53 15.34
N PRO A 202 -29.85 -6.74 15.68
CA PRO A 202 -30.91 -6.88 14.70
C PRO A 202 -31.06 -5.56 13.93
N PHE A 203 -30.46 -5.51 12.73
CA PHE A 203 -30.58 -4.40 11.79
C PHE A 203 -31.28 -4.88 10.53
N THR A 204 -32.23 -4.07 10.06
CA THR A 204 -32.79 -4.20 8.72
C THR A 204 -32.46 -2.90 7.99
N SER A 205 -31.72 -3.01 6.89
CA SER A 205 -31.46 -1.85 6.04
C SER A 205 -32.79 -1.21 5.65
N PRO A 206 -32.94 0.11 5.73
CA PRO A 206 -34.07 0.79 5.12
C PRO A 206 -34.17 0.38 3.67
N ARG A 207 -35.42 0.25 3.18
CA ARG A 207 -35.63 0.06 1.74
C ARG A 207 -35.09 1.29 1.02
N SER A 208 -34.45 1.06 -0.12
CA SER A 208 -34.06 2.15 -1.02
C SER A 208 -35.32 2.96 -1.35
N ARG A 209 -35.31 4.23 -0.98
CA ARG A 209 -36.43 5.14 -1.26
C ARG A 209 -36.15 5.80 -2.60
N GLN A 210 -37.07 5.60 -3.55
CA GLN A 210 -36.97 6.24 -4.86
C GLN A 210 -37.22 7.74 -4.70
N PRO A 211 -36.50 8.59 -5.45
CA PRO A 211 -36.79 10.02 -5.44
C PRO A 211 -38.25 10.29 -5.79
N GLY A 212 -38.88 11.25 -5.13
CA GLY A 212 -40.25 11.69 -5.46
C GLY A 212 -40.36 12.42 -6.80
N PHE A 213 -39.26 12.56 -7.53
CA PHE A 213 -39.16 13.30 -8.79
C PHE A 213 -38.74 12.35 -9.93
N PRO A 214 -39.42 12.36 -11.08
CA PRO A 214 -39.11 11.50 -12.22
C PRO A 214 -37.95 12.07 -13.05
N ILE A 215 -36.80 12.28 -12.41
CA ILE A 215 -35.58 12.74 -13.09
C ILE A 215 -34.75 11.52 -13.45
N ALA A 216 -34.51 11.31 -14.74
CA ALA A 216 -33.67 10.22 -15.22
C ALA A 216 -32.23 10.38 -14.70
N GLY A 217 -31.67 9.30 -14.16
CA GLY A 217 -30.30 9.28 -13.64
C GLY A 217 -30.15 9.74 -12.18
N LEU A 218 -31.23 10.12 -11.50
CA LEU A 218 -31.18 10.54 -10.09
C LEU A 218 -30.88 9.35 -9.17
N GLU A 219 -29.92 9.48 -8.26
CA GLU A 219 -29.61 8.43 -7.29
C GLU A 219 -30.79 8.19 -6.32
N PRO A 220 -30.92 6.97 -5.76
CA PRO A 220 -31.90 6.72 -4.72
C PRO A 220 -31.67 7.59 -3.47
N GLU A 221 -32.75 8.02 -2.81
CA GLU A 221 -32.68 8.84 -1.58
C GLU A 221 -31.97 8.10 -0.44
N VAL A 222 -32.03 6.77 -0.43
CA VAL A 222 -31.17 5.91 0.39
C VAL A 222 -30.41 4.98 -0.55
N THR A 223 -29.10 5.16 -0.63
CA THR A 223 -28.20 4.43 -1.51
C THR A 223 -28.06 2.98 -1.01
N PRO A 224 -28.33 1.97 -1.86
CA PRO A 224 -28.07 0.57 -1.51
C PRO A 224 -26.60 0.37 -1.12
N ILE A 225 -26.32 -0.46 -0.11
CA ILE A 225 -24.95 -0.72 0.38
C ILE A 225 -23.96 -1.09 -0.75
N PRO A 226 -24.29 -1.97 -1.71
CA PRO A 226 -23.37 -2.30 -2.81
C PRO A 226 -23.07 -1.14 -3.77
N LEU A 227 -23.83 -0.06 -3.70
CA LEU A 227 -23.70 1.14 -4.53
C LEU A 227 -23.20 2.36 -3.74
N PHE A 228 -22.94 2.22 -2.44
CA PHE A 228 -22.43 3.32 -1.63
C PHE A 228 -21.01 3.67 -2.09
N TYR A 229 -20.78 4.94 -2.47
CA TYR A 229 -19.47 5.32 -3.02
C TYR A 229 -18.37 5.10 -1.99
N VAL A 230 -17.22 4.59 -2.45
CA VAL A 230 -16.04 4.36 -1.61
C VAL A 230 -14.94 5.31 -2.07
N ASN A 231 -14.45 6.12 -1.13
CA ASN A 231 -13.24 6.90 -1.31
C ASN A 231 -12.28 6.53 -0.18
N SER A 232 -11.11 6.03 -0.55
CA SER A 232 -10.07 5.60 0.39
C SER A 232 -8.77 6.30 0.08
N LYS A 233 -7.95 6.60 1.07
CA LYS A 233 -6.57 7.07 0.83
C LYS A 233 -5.56 5.93 0.78
N ASN A 234 -5.89 4.75 1.31
CA ASN A 234 -4.94 3.66 1.46
C ASN A 234 -4.74 2.89 0.16
N THR A 235 -3.51 2.43 -0.06
CA THR A 235 -3.18 1.42 -1.08
C THR A 235 -3.66 0.02 -0.67
N THR A 236 -3.73 -0.26 0.64
CA THR A 236 -4.29 -1.48 1.21
C THR A 236 -5.19 -1.14 2.39
N GLU A 237 -6.43 -1.62 2.38
CA GLU A 237 -7.32 -1.43 3.52
C GLU A 237 -6.89 -2.27 4.72
N PRO A 238 -6.81 -1.69 5.92
CA PRO A 238 -6.46 -2.44 7.12
C PRO A 238 -7.57 -3.45 7.45
N LEU A 239 -7.23 -4.73 7.49
CA LEU A 239 -8.13 -5.76 7.99
C LEU A 239 -8.23 -5.65 9.52
N GLN A 240 -9.34 -5.12 10.03
CA GLN A 240 -9.64 -5.08 11.46
C GLN A 240 -10.76 -6.04 11.82
N LEU A 241 -10.44 -7.00 12.70
CA LEU A 241 -11.41 -7.90 13.29
C LEU A 241 -12.03 -7.28 14.54
N ALA A 242 -13.33 -7.52 14.75
CA ALA A 242 -14.09 -6.96 15.87
C ALA A 242 -13.49 -7.33 17.23
N GLU A 243 -12.92 -8.53 17.35
CA GLU A 243 -12.32 -9.08 18.57
C GLU A 243 -11.04 -8.33 18.98
N ASN A 244 -10.33 -7.75 18.01
CA ASN A 244 -9.06 -7.06 18.22
C ASN A 244 -9.21 -5.53 18.14
N TRP A 245 -10.42 -5.03 17.91
CA TRP A 245 -10.68 -3.62 17.72
C TRP A 245 -10.81 -2.87 19.05
N THR A 246 -10.18 -1.70 19.15
CA THR A 246 -10.30 -0.80 20.31
C THR A 246 -10.41 0.67 19.91
N LEU A 247 -11.19 1.44 20.68
CA LEU A 247 -11.24 2.90 20.63
C LEU A 247 -10.48 3.49 21.81
N ARG A 248 -9.46 4.31 21.53
CA ARG A 248 -8.71 5.03 22.56
C ARG A 248 -9.15 6.49 22.56
N ILE A 249 -9.54 6.99 23.72
CA ILE A 249 -9.88 8.41 23.92
C ILE A 249 -8.88 8.98 24.94
N THR A 250 -8.03 9.89 24.48
CA THR A 250 -6.88 10.42 25.23
C THR A 250 -6.74 11.93 25.00
N GLY A 251 -5.69 12.54 25.55
CA GLY A 251 -5.43 13.97 25.41
C GLY A 251 -5.89 14.76 26.63
N LEU A 252 -6.54 15.90 26.42
CA LEU A 252 -7.02 16.81 27.48
C LEU A 252 -8.34 16.34 28.08
N VAL A 253 -8.31 15.22 28.79
CA VAL A 253 -9.46 14.58 29.45
C VAL A 253 -9.10 14.16 30.87
N HIS A 254 -10.09 14.10 31.77
CA HIS A 254 -9.87 13.62 33.14
C HIS A 254 -9.67 12.11 33.19
N ASP A 255 -10.50 11.36 32.46
CA ASP A 255 -10.60 9.91 32.54
C ASP A 255 -10.30 9.30 31.17
N PRO A 256 -9.02 9.13 30.76
CA PRO A 256 -8.69 8.51 29.48
C PRO A 256 -9.14 7.04 29.47
N VAL A 257 -9.73 6.59 28.36
CA VAL A 257 -10.29 5.24 28.25
C VAL A 257 -9.80 4.51 26.99
N THR A 258 -9.76 3.18 27.09
CA THR A 258 -9.61 2.27 25.95
C THR A 258 -10.80 1.32 25.94
N LEU A 259 -11.69 1.49 24.96
CA LEU A 259 -12.94 0.73 24.85
C LEU A 259 -12.78 -0.37 23.80
N PRO A 260 -12.88 -1.66 24.15
CA PRO A 260 -13.04 -2.72 23.16
C PRO A 260 -14.37 -2.57 22.43
N TYR A 261 -14.47 -3.14 21.24
CA TYR A 261 -15.66 -2.98 20.38
C TYR A 261 -16.96 -3.39 21.07
N SER A 262 -16.95 -4.47 21.86
CA SER A 262 -18.10 -4.94 22.64
C SER A 262 -18.63 -3.92 23.64
N GLN A 263 -17.75 -3.12 24.27
CA GLN A 263 -18.16 -2.06 25.19
C GLN A 263 -18.75 -0.86 24.45
N LEU A 264 -18.20 -0.53 23.27
CA LEU A 264 -18.78 0.52 22.42
C LEU A 264 -20.22 0.18 22.02
N LEU A 265 -20.47 -1.08 21.68
CA LEU A 265 -21.80 -1.56 21.29
C LEU A 265 -22.81 -1.61 22.45
N ALA A 266 -22.33 -1.63 23.70
CA ALA A 266 -23.18 -1.57 24.88
C ALA A 266 -23.63 -0.13 25.23
N LEU A 267 -23.06 0.90 24.58
CA LEU A 267 -23.44 2.29 24.82
C LEU A 267 -24.77 2.65 24.13
N PRO A 268 -25.47 3.71 24.60
CA PRO A 268 -26.70 4.19 23.98
C PRO A 268 -26.55 4.48 22.48
N ARG A 269 -27.35 3.78 21.69
CA ARG A 269 -27.38 3.88 20.23
C ARG A 269 -28.27 5.03 19.74
N THR A 270 -27.89 5.66 18.65
CA THR A 270 -28.71 6.62 17.89
C THR A 270 -28.62 6.31 16.40
N ASP A 271 -29.74 6.47 15.70
CA ASP A 271 -29.83 6.31 14.25
C ASP A 271 -30.06 7.67 13.57
N LEU A 272 -29.39 7.92 12.43
CA LEU A 272 -29.46 9.17 11.68
C LEU A 272 -29.30 8.91 10.17
N TYR A 273 -30.17 9.49 9.34
CA TYR A 273 -29.91 9.58 7.91
C TYR A 273 -28.90 10.69 7.63
N ALA A 274 -27.80 10.37 6.96
CA ALA A 274 -26.81 11.35 6.55
C ALA A 274 -26.26 11.02 5.17
N THR A 275 -26.09 12.07 4.38
CA THR A 275 -25.40 12.04 3.09
C THR A 275 -23.93 12.34 3.29
N LEU A 276 -23.06 11.46 2.81
CA LEU A 276 -21.65 11.76 2.64
C LEU A 276 -21.42 12.24 1.20
N ARG A 277 -20.61 13.28 1.04
CA ARG A 277 -20.22 13.82 -0.26
C ARG A 277 -18.72 14.10 -0.24
N CYS A 278 -18.01 13.66 -1.28
CA CYS A 278 -16.62 14.03 -1.47
C CYS A 278 -16.48 15.51 -1.86
N VAL A 279 -15.44 16.18 -1.35
CA VAL A 279 -15.09 17.55 -1.79
C VAL A 279 -14.83 17.63 -3.29
N ASP A 280 -14.32 16.55 -3.87
CA ASP A 280 -14.02 16.43 -5.31
C ASP A 280 -15.24 16.01 -6.15
N ASN A 281 -16.45 15.93 -5.58
CA ASN A 281 -17.62 15.55 -6.35
C ASN A 281 -17.99 16.67 -7.35
N PRO A 282 -17.89 16.44 -8.67
CA PRO A 282 -18.23 17.45 -9.67
C PRO A 282 -19.73 17.72 -9.71
N ILE A 283 -20.13 18.72 -10.51
CA ILE A 283 -21.54 18.91 -10.89
C ILE A 283 -21.99 17.64 -11.62
N ASP A 284 -23.16 17.10 -11.26
CA ASP A 284 -23.69 15.83 -11.74
C ASP A 284 -22.76 14.61 -11.47
N GLY A 285 -21.93 14.69 -10.42
CA GLY A 285 -21.01 13.65 -10.00
C GLY A 285 -21.62 12.62 -9.03
N HIS A 286 -21.03 11.42 -9.02
CA HIS A 286 -21.51 10.24 -8.28
C HIS A 286 -20.79 9.99 -6.94
N LEU A 287 -19.90 10.89 -6.50
CA LEU A 287 -19.16 10.77 -5.23
C LEU A 287 -19.99 11.28 -4.04
N MET A 288 -21.25 10.85 -4.00
CA MET A 288 -22.20 11.12 -2.92
C MET A 288 -23.12 9.93 -2.68
N SER A 289 -23.43 9.66 -1.42
CA SER A 289 -24.33 8.57 -1.04
C SER A 289 -24.98 8.85 0.31
N THR A 290 -26.19 8.34 0.49
CA THR A 290 -27.00 8.53 1.70
C THR A 290 -27.30 7.19 2.34
N ALA A 291 -27.05 7.09 3.65
CA ALA A 291 -27.34 5.89 4.43
C ALA A 291 -28.02 6.24 5.76
N LEU A 292 -28.69 5.24 6.35
CA LEU A 292 -29.04 5.26 7.76
C LEU A 292 -27.83 4.82 8.58
N TRP A 293 -27.19 5.79 9.23
CA TRP A 293 -26.09 5.56 10.15
C TRP A 293 -26.62 5.17 11.52
N SER A 294 -25.93 4.26 12.18
CA SER A 294 -26.31 3.71 13.48
C SER A 294 -25.06 3.60 14.34
N GLY A 295 -25.03 4.28 15.49
CA GLY A 295 -23.85 4.29 16.33
C GLY A 295 -24.04 5.04 17.65
N VAL A 296 -22.92 5.41 18.26
CA VAL A 296 -22.88 6.12 19.55
C VAL A 296 -22.64 7.60 19.30
N ARG A 297 -23.38 8.48 20.00
CA ARG A 297 -23.14 9.92 19.91
C ARG A 297 -21.77 10.27 20.50
N ILE A 298 -21.04 11.17 19.84
CA ILE A 298 -19.78 11.71 20.37
C ILE A 298 -19.98 12.32 21.76
N SER A 299 -21.12 12.98 22.03
CA SER A 299 -21.46 13.52 23.35
C SER A 299 -21.47 12.44 24.45
N THR A 300 -21.92 11.23 24.14
CA THR A 300 -21.91 10.09 25.07
C THR A 300 -20.47 9.70 25.38
N LEU A 301 -19.60 9.62 24.36
CA LEU A 301 -18.18 9.31 24.56
C LEU A 301 -17.46 10.39 25.38
N LEU A 302 -17.75 11.67 25.12
CA LEU A 302 -17.18 12.78 25.88
C LEU A 302 -17.63 12.75 27.36
N SER A 303 -18.86 12.33 27.65
CA SER A 303 -19.34 12.20 29.02
C SER A 303 -18.57 11.15 29.84
N LEU A 304 -18.02 10.12 29.19
CA LEU A 304 -17.22 9.08 29.84
C LEU A 304 -15.85 9.61 30.28
N VAL A 305 -15.25 10.50 29.50
CA VAL A 305 -13.86 10.94 29.68
C VAL A 305 -13.71 12.31 30.33
N LYS A 306 -14.79 13.11 30.33
CA LYS A 306 -14.86 14.48 30.87
C LYS A 306 -13.69 15.37 30.38
N PRO A 307 -13.83 16.01 29.20
CA PRO A 307 -12.81 16.91 28.69
C PRO A 307 -12.46 18.03 29.67
N LEU A 308 -11.18 18.42 29.71
CA LEU A 308 -10.71 19.56 30.49
C LEU A 308 -11.26 20.88 29.92
N ALA A 309 -11.34 21.92 30.76
CA ALA A 309 -11.92 23.20 30.37
C ALA A 309 -11.19 23.90 29.19
N ASN A 310 -9.91 23.59 28.98
CA ASN A 310 -9.11 24.13 27.88
C ASN A 310 -9.13 23.24 26.61
N ALA A 311 -9.84 22.10 26.61
CA ALA A 311 -9.99 21.26 25.43
C ALA A 311 -10.96 21.91 24.42
N ASN A 312 -10.48 22.21 23.21
CA ASN A 312 -11.26 22.93 22.19
C ASN A 312 -11.39 22.19 20.85
N THR A 313 -10.62 21.11 20.64
CA THR A 313 -10.53 20.41 19.36
C THR A 313 -10.52 18.90 19.62
N ILE A 314 -11.26 18.15 18.81
CA ILE A 314 -11.22 16.69 18.78
C ILE A 314 -10.48 16.29 17.50
N VAL A 315 -9.42 15.50 17.65
CA VAL A 315 -8.68 14.93 16.52
C VAL A 315 -9.02 13.45 16.45
N PHE A 316 -9.46 13.01 15.27
CA PHE A 316 -9.73 11.61 15.00
C PHE A 316 -8.52 10.98 14.33
N HIS A 317 -8.06 9.87 14.89
CA HIS A 317 -7.08 8.98 14.27
C HIS A 317 -7.78 7.66 14.00
N ALA A 318 -7.77 7.24 12.75
CA ALA A 318 -8.31 5.96 12.34
C ALA A 318 -7.18 4.94 12.18
N ALA A 319 -7.54 3.71 11.85
CA ALA A 319 -6.59 2.61 11.73
C ALA A 319 -5.68 2.71 10.49
N ASP A 320 -6.17 3.44 9.50
CA ASP A 320 -5.50 3.76 8.26
C ASP A 320 -4.46 4.86 8.43
N GLN A 321 -3.47 4.84 7.54
CA GLN A 321 -2.25 5.66 7.63
C GLN A 321 -2.42 6.99 6.93
#